data_AF-A0A963BK02-F1
#
_entry.id   AF-A0A963BK02-F1
#
_cell.length_a   1.000
_cell.length_b   1.000
_cell.length_c   1.000
_cell.angle_alpha   90.00
_cell.angle_beta   90.00
_cell.angle_gamma   90.00
#
_symmetry.space_group_name_H-M   'P 1'
#
loop_
_entity.id
_entity.type
_entity.pdbx_description
1 polymer ?
#
loop_
_entity_poly.entity_id
_entity_poly.type
_entity_poly.pdbx_seq_one_letter_code
_entity_poly.pdbx_strand_id
1 'polypeptide(L)'
;MRESPSWRRYLVYMVGGGLSALVTIGLRELFAALLPADDRFYFVLSIVLAYAVGIAMNFFFQKQITFRSNNASRSAFVRFVAVALVGLVLVAALSYVLRYPVGFERWFAPYGDTLAFAAAALATSLATYALNAWLVFGMEGERGLAAQD
;
A
#
# COMPACT_ATOMS: atom_id res chain seq x y z
N MET A 1 29.72 -10.71 -8.45
CA MET A 1 29.43 -9.32 -8.01
C MET A 1 27.94 -9.11 -8.16
N ARG A 2 27.22 -8.87 -7.06
CA ARG A 2 25.78 -8.59 -7.09
C ARG A 2 25.61 -7.20 -7.71
N GLU A 3 25.03 -7.11 -8.91
CA GLU A 3 24.65 -5.82 -9.47
C GLU A 3 23.77 -5.09 -8.45
N SER A 4 24.19 -3.90 -8.02
CA SER A 4 23.37 -3.08 -7.14
C SER A 4 22.04 -2.83 -7.84
N PRO A 5 20.90 -2.90 -7.12
CA PRO A 5 19.60 -2.61 -7.70
C PRO A 5 19.69 -1.25 -8.39
N SER A 6 19.47 -1.21 -9.71
CA SER A 6 19.69 0.00 -10.49
C SER A 6 18.84 1.11 -9.91
N TRP A 7 19.49 2.19 -9.46
CA TRP A 7 18.88 3.36 -8.82
C TRP A 7 17.60 3.84 -9.52
N ARG A 8 17.56 3.70 -10.84
CA ARG A 8 16.40 3.98 -11.69
C ARG A 8 15.14 3.17 -11.32
N ARG A 9 15.25 1.88 -11.00
CA ARG A 9 14.11 1.04 -10.57
C ARG A 9 13.58 1.48 -9.21
N TYR A 10 14.46 1.84 -8.28
CA TYR A 10 14.07 2.38 -6.99
C TYR A 10 13.31 3.71 -7.14
N LEU A 11 13.83 4.64 -7.96
CA LEU A 11 13.14 5.90 -8.26
C LEU A 11 11.76 5.68 -8.89
N VAL A 12 11.62 4.77 -9.85
CA VAL A 12 10.32 4.45 -10.46
C VAL A 12 9.35 3.87 -9.44
N TYR A 13 9.82 2.99 -8.55
CA TYR A 13 9.00 2.45 -7.46
C TYR A 13 8.55 3.55 -6.49
N MET A 14 9.47 4.44 -6.09
CA MET A 14 9.19 5.53 -5.16
C MET A 14 8.22 6.55 -5.77
N VAL A 15 8.42 6.95 -7.03
CA VAL A 15 7.53 7.89 -7.74
C VAL A 15 6.15 7.26 -7.98
N GLY A 16 6.09 6.00 -8.43
CA GLY A 16 4.83 5.29 -8.65
C GLY A 16 4.05 5.09 -7.35
N GLY A 17 4.73 4.66 -6.28
CA GLY A 17 4.14 4.51 -4.96
C GLY A 17 3.71 5.84 -4.35
N GLY A 18 4.52 6.89 -4.48
CA GLY A 18 4.21 8.23 -4.00
C GLY A 18 3.00 8.85 -4.71
N LEU A 19 2.93 8.75 -6.05
CA LEU A 19 1.79 9.22 -6.81
C LEU A 19 0.51 8.45 -6.43
N SER A 20 0.60 7.12 -6.30
CA SER A 20 -0.51 6.29 -5.84
C SER A 20 -0.99 6.70 -4.44
N ALA A 21 -0.06 7.01 -3.52
CA ALA A 21 -0.39 7.49 -2.18
C ALA A 21 -1.13 8.83 -2.21
N LEU A 22 -0.66 9.80 -3.00
CA LEU A 22 -1.33 11.11 -3.16
C LEU A 22 -2.75 10.97 -3.70
N VAL A 23 -2.93 10.13 -4.73
CA VAL A 23 -4.27 9.84 -5.28
C VAL A 23 -5.16 9.17 -4.23
N THR A 24 -4.61 8.23 -3.45
CA THR A 24 -5.36 7.55 -2.39
C THR A 24 -5.81 8.52 -1.30
N ILE A 25 -4.95 9.46 -0.89
CA ILE A 25 -5.31 10.52 0.07
C ILE A 25 -6.41 11.40 -0.51
N GLY A 26 -6.26 11.87 -1.75
CA GLY A 26 -7.28 12.69 -2.41
C GLY A 26 -8.63 11.99 -2.53
N LEU A 27 -8.63 10.69 -2.87
CA LEU A 27 -9.84 9.87 -2.90
C LEU A 27 -10.46 9.67 -1.52
N ARG A 28 -9.64 9.51 -0.48
CA ARG A 28 -10.13 9.41 0.90
C ARG A 28 -10.86 10.69 1.32
N GLU A 29 -10.29 11.85 1.04
CA GLU A 29 -10.94 13.14 1.33
C GLU A 29 -12.21 13.32 0.50
N LEU A 30 -12.20 12.92 -0.78
CA LEU A 30 -13.39 12.93 -1.62
C LEU A 30 -14.49 12.04 -1.04
N PHE A 31 -14.18 10.81 -0.62
CA PHE A 31 -15.15 9.91 -0.01
C PHE A 31 -15.61 10.40 1.36
N ALA A 32 -14.74 10.99 2.16
CA ALA A 32 -15.12 11.58 3.44
C ALA A 32 -16.07 12.77 3.26
N ALA A 33 -15.90 13.56 2.19
CA ALA A 33 -16.81 14.66 1.85
C ALA A 33 -18.17 14.17 1.31
N LEU A 34 -18.21 13.00 0.67
CA LEU A 34 -19.44 12.39 0.12
C LEU A 34 -20.21 11.55 1.14
N LEU A 35 -19.54 11.04 2.18
CA LEU A 35 -20.14 10.21 3.22
C LEU A 35 -20.49 11.06 4.46
N PRO A 36 -21.48 10.64 5.28
CA PRO A 36 -21.80 11.33 6.53
C PRO A 36 -20.60 11.34 7.49
N ALA A 37 -20.11 12.52 7.86
CA ALA A 37 -18.82 12.70 8.53
C ALA A 37 -18.75 12.18 9.98
N ASP A 38 -19.89 11.95 10.65
CA ASP A 38 -19.93 11.73 12.10
C ASP A 38 -19.93 10.25 12.53
N ASP A 39 -19.95 9.28 11.61
CA ASP A 39 -19.93 7.86 11.97
C ASP A 39 -18.54 7.23 11.83
N ARG A 40 -18.12 6.48 12.85
CA ARG A 40 -16.90 5.65 12.84
C ARG A 40 -16.93 4.66 11.68
N PHE A 41 -18.11 4.14 11.34
CA PHE A 41 -18.29 3.25 10.21
C PHE A 41 -17.94 3.93 8.89
N TYR A 42 -18.43 5.15 8.66
CA TYR A 42 -18.15 5.89 7.42
C TYR A 42 -16.68 6.30 7.30
N PHE A 43 -16.01 6.60 8.42
CA PHE A 43 -14.57 6.82 8.41
C PHE A 43 -13.81 5.58 7.90
N VAL A 44 -14.06 4.42 8.49
CA VAL A 44 -13.41 3.16 8.06
C VAL A 44 -13.78 2.81 6.62
N LEU A 45 -15.05 2.99 6.24
CA LEU A 45 -15.51 2.75 4.88
C LEU A 45 -14.79 3.65 3.86
N SER A 46 -14.58 4.94 4.17
CA SER A 46 -13.83 5.87 3.31
C SER A 46 -12.39 5.41 3.08
N ILE A 47 -11.74 4.88 4.12
CA ILE A 47 -10.38 4.32 4.05
C ILE A 47 -10.37 3.09 3.15
N VAL A 48 -11.31 2.16 3.36
CA VAL A 48 -11.40 0.91 2.58
C VAL A 48 -11.61 1.22 1.10
N LEU A 49 -12.53 2.14 0.77
CA LEU A 49 -12.81 2.53 -0.61
C LEU A 49 -11.60 3.21 -1.27
N ALA A 50 -11.00 4.19 -0.60
CA ALA A 50 -9.83 4.90 -1.12
C ALA A 50 -8.66 3.94 -1.38
N TYR A 51 -8.38 3.08 -0.41
CA TYR A 51 -7.27 2.15 -0.48
C TYR A 51 -7.50 1.03 -1.50
N ALA A 52 -8.75 0.57 -1.68
CA ALA A 52 -9.10 -0.38 -2.74
C ALA A 52 -8.83 0.19 -4.13
N VAL A 53 -9.20 1.46 -4.38
CA VAL A 53 -8.88 2.15 -5.64
C VAL A 53 -7.37 2.33 -5.79
N GLY A 54 -6.68 2.71 -4.71
CA GLY A 54 -5.21 2.82 -4.69
C GLY A 54 -4.51 1.51 -5.08
N ILE A 55 -4.94 0.38 -4.51
CA ILE A 55 -4.45 -0.96 -4.86
C ILE A 55 -4.69 -1.27 -6.34
N ALA A 56 -5.91 -1.01 -6.84
CA ALA A 56 -6.24 -1.26 -8.23
C ALA A 56 -5.36 -0.43 -9.19
N MET A 57 -5.18 0.86 -8.91
CA MET A 57 -4.30 1.73 -9.68
C MET A 57 -2.84 1.27 -9.65
N ASN A 58 -2.31 0.97 -8.46
CA ASN A 58 -0.96 0.47 -8.31
C ASN A 58 -0.76 -0.84 -9.08
N PHE A 59 -1.77 -1.73 -9.06
CA PHE A 59 -1.77 -2.94 -9.87
C PHE A 59 -1.68 -2.64 -11.37
N PHE A 60 -2.53 -1.76 -11.91
CA PHE A 60 -2.48 -1.42 -13.34
C PHE A 60 -1.14 -0.78 -13.74
N PHE A 61 -0.58 0.06 -12.88
CA PHE A 61 0.72 0.70 -13.09
C PHE A 61 1.85 -0.34 -13.12
N GLN A 62 1.91 -1.23 -12.13
CA GLN A 62 2.87 -2.32 -12.07
C GLN A 62 2.68 -3.31 -13.22
N LYS A 63 1.44 -3.56 -13.64
CA LYS A 63 1.12 -4.38 -14.81
C LYS A 63 1.70 -3.79 -16.09
N GLN A 64 1.56 -2.49 -16.30
CA GLN A 64 2.05 -1.84 -17.51
C GLN A 64 3.58 -1.69 -17.54
N ILE A 65 4.22 -1.44 -16.40
CA ILE A 65 5.66 -1.15 -16.33
C ILE A 65 6.48 -2.42 -16.09
N THR A 66 6.11 -3.19 -15.07
CA THR A 66 6.92 -4.33 -14.60
C THR A 66 6.60 -5.60 -15.39
N PHE A 67 5.32 -5.84 -15.67
CA PHE A 67 4.85 -7.09 -16.27
C PHE A 67 4.79 -7.09 -17.81
N ARG A 68 5.05 -5.95 -18.48
CA ARG A 68 5.27 -5.93 -19.94
C ARG A 68 6.50 -6.73 -20.38
N SER A 69 7.39 -7.08 -19.45
CA SER A 69 8.49 -8.02 -19.67
C SER A 69 8.01 -9.47 -19.50
N ASN A 70 7.36 -9.97 -20.56
CA ASN A 70 7.26 -11.35 -21.04
C ASN A 70 6.98 -12.59 -20.15
N ASN A 71 6.70 -12.55 -18.84
CA ASN A 71 6.23 -13.74 -18.09
C ASN A 71 5.63 -13.42 -16.71
N ALA A 72 4.66 -12.50 -16.66
CA ALA A 72 3.93 -12.21 -15.43
C ALA A 72 3.11 -13.42 -14.97
N SER A 73 3.66 -14.25 -14.07
CA SER A 73 2.95 -15.44 -13.59
C SER A 73 1.71 -15.01 -12.78
N ARG A 74 0.57 -15.69 -13.03
CA ARG A 74 -0.68 -15.51 -12.25
C ARG A 74 -0.43 -15.65 -10.73
N SER A 75 0.56 -16.45 -10.34
CA SER A 75 1.02 -16.61 -8.96
C SER A 75 1.57 -15.32 -8.35
N ALA A 76 2.40 -14.56 -9.08
CA ALA A 76 2.94 -13.29 -8.60
C ALA A 76 1.83 -12.26 -8.36
N PHE A 77 0.80 -12.26 -9.20
CA PHE A 77 -0.39 -11.41 -9.02
C PHE A 77 -1.17 -11.76 -7.76
N VAL A 78 -1.46 -13.04 -7.52
CA VAL A 78 -2.20 -13.47 -6.32
C VAL A 78 -1.44 -13.09 -5.04
N ARG A 79 -0.12 -13.26 -5.02
CA ARG A 79 0.73 -12.85 -3.89
C ARG A 79 0.68 -11.33 -3.67
N PHE A 80 0.76 -10.55 -4.74
CA PHE A 80 0.64 -9.09 -4.66
C PHE A 80 -0.71 -8.67 -4.06
N VAL A 81 -1.82 -9.23 -4.53
CA VAL A 81 -3.16 -8.94 -4.01
C VAL A 81 -3.26 -9.35 -2.54
N ALA A 82 -2.73 -10.51 -2.15
CA ALA A 82 -2.74 -10.95 -0.76
C ALA A 82 -2.00 -9.96 0.16
N VAL A 83 -0.80 -9.51 -0.23
CA VAL A 83 -0.04 -8.53 0.55
C VAL A 83 -0.75 -7.17 0.58
N ALA A 84 -1.35 -6.75 -0.52
CA ALA A 84 -2.14 -5.52 -0.58
C ALA A 84 -3.36 -5.57 0.35
N LEU A 85 -4.06 -6.70 0.44
CA LEU A 85 -5.19 -6.88 1.38
C LEU A 85 -4.73 -6.83 2.84
N VAL A 86 -3.59 -7.46 3.16
CA VAL A 86 -2.99 -7.34 4.50
C VAL A 86 -2.65 -5.87 4.80
N GLY A 87 -2.08 -5.16 3.83
CA GLY A 87 -1.83 -3.72 3.94
C GLY A 87 -3.10 -2.91 4.20
N LEU A 88 -4.18 -3.19 3.48
CA LEU A 88 -5.48 -2.52 3.67
C LEU A 88 -6.00 -2.70 5.10
N VAL A 89 -5.96 -3.93 5.63
CA VAL A 89 -6.39 -4.21 7.00
C VAL A 89 -5.51 -3.48 8.02
N LEU A 90 -4.19 -3.51 7.85
CA LEU A 90 -3.25 -2.82 8.73
C LEU A 90 -3.44 -1.29 8.71
N VAL A 91 -3.61 -0.69 7.53
CA VAL A 91 -3.88 0.76 7.41
C VAL A 91 -5.19 1.12 8.09
N ALA A 92 -6.26 0.37 7.86
CA ALA A 92 -7.56 0.63 8.48
C ALA A 92 -7.48 0.53 10.00
N ALA A 93 -6.85 -0.53 10.52
CA ALA A 93 -6.68 -0.74 11.95
C ALA A 93 -5.80 0.34 12.60
N LEU A 94 -4.65 0.68 12.00
CA LEU A 94 -3.75 1.70 12.52
C LEU A 94 -4.39 3.10 12.46
N SER A 95 -5.08 3.43 11.37
CA SER A 95 -5.78 4.72 11.25
C SER A 95 -6.86 4.86 12.33
N TYR A 96 -7.60 3.78 12.60
CA TYR A 96 -8.58 3.74 13.67
C TYR A 96 -7.94 3.95 15.05
N VAL A 97 -6.85 3.24 15.34
CA VAL A 97 -6.13 3.34 16.62
C VAL A 97 -5.52 4.73 16.83
N LEU A 98 -4.89 5.29 15.80
CA LEU A 98 -4.31 6.64 15.85
C LEU A 98 -5.38 7.70 16.06
N ARG A 99 -6.52 7.58 15.37
CA ARG A 99 -7.60 8.56 15.49
C ARG A 99 -8.28 8.51 16.86
N TYR A 100 -8.79 7.35 17.27
CA TYR A 100 -9.71 7.27 18.41
C TYR A 100 -8.99 7.06 19.76
N PRO A 101 -8.29 5.93 20.03
CA PRO A 101 -7.52 5.75 21.27
C PRO A 101 -6.44 6.80 21.52
N VAL A 102 -5.62 7.11 20.52
CA VAL A 102 -4.50 8.05 20.70
C VAL A 102 -5.00 9.50 20.69
N GLY A 103 -6.15 9.76 20.05
CA GLY A 103 -6.76 11.08 20.02
C GLY A 103 -6.05 12.05 19.09
N PHE A 104 -5.48 11.59 17.97
CA PHE A 104 -4.84 12.46 16.97
C PHE A 104 -5.74 13.62 16.53
N GLU A 105 -7.06 13.38 16.48
CA GLU A 105 -8.05 14.40 16.16
C GLU A 105 -7.98 15.62 17.09
N ARG A 106 -7.72 15.40 18.38
CA ARG A 106 -7.63 16.48 19.37
C ARG A 106 -6.38 17.33 19.22
N TRP A 107 -5.30 16.74 18.71
CA TRP A 107 -3.98 17.40 18.65
C TRP A 107 -3.79 18.13 17.32
N PHE A 108 -4.41 17.63 16.25
CA PHE A 108 -4.17 18.09 14.89
C PHE A 108 -5.42 18.56 14.14
N ALA A 109 -6.53 18.81 14.84
CA ALA A 109 -7.73 19.42 14.24
C ALA A 109 -7.35 20.66 13.40
N PRO A 110 -7.87 20.82 12.16
CA PRO A 110 -8.90 20.02 11.48
C PRO A 110 -8.38 18.84 10.63
N TYR A 111 -7.06 18.62 10.56
CA TYR A 111 -6.43 17.64 9.67
C TYR A 111 -6.14 16.28 10.31
N GLY A 112 -6.62 16.05 11.54
CA GLY A 112 -6.31 14.86 12.33
C GLY A 112 -6.60 13.55 11.61
N ASP A 113 -7.69 13.50 10.85
CA ASP A 113 -8.07 12.32 10.08
C ASP A 113 -7.08 11.98 8.96
N THR A 114 -6.74 12.98 8.15
CA THR A 114 -5.82 12.85 7.03
C THR A 114 -4.43 12.48 7.52
N LEU A 115 -3.99 13.09 8.62
CA LEU A 115 -2.69 12.80 9.24
C LEU A 115 -2.65 11.39 9.87
N ALA A 116 -3.72 10.97 10.54
CA ALA A 116 -3.83 9.61 11.06
C ALA A 116 -3.77 8.57 9.94
N PHE A 117 -4.50 8.79 8.85
CA PHE A 117 -4.46 7.93 7.66
C PHE A 117 -3.07 7.93 7.00
N ALA A 118 -2.46 9.11 6.79
CA ALA A 118 -1.15 9.23 6.17
C ALA A 118 -0.06 8.53 7.00
N ALA A 119 -0.06 8.73 8.33
CA ALA A 119 0.87 8.06 9.23
C ALA A 119 0.68 6.53 9.22
N ALA A 120 -0.56 6.05 9.27
CA ALA A 120 -0.88 4.64 9.17
C ALA A 120 -0.45 4.04 7.83
N ALA A 121 -0.67 4.75 6.72
CA ALA A 121 -0.27 4.34 5.38
C ALA A 121 1.26 4.24 5.26
N LEU A 122 2.00 5.23 5.77
CA LEU A 122 3.46 5.20 5.83
C LEU A 122 3.99 4.02 6.65
N ALA A 123 3.50 3.84 7.88
CA ALA A 123 3.90 2.72 8.74
C ALA A 123 3.61 1.36 8.08
N THR A 124 2.43 1.22 7.46
CA THR A 124 2.04 -0.01 6.78
C THR A 124 2.83 -0.25 5.49
N SER A 125 3.24 0.80 4.78
CA SER A 125 4.10 0.67 3.61
C SER A 125 5.44 0.00 3.93
N LEU A 126 6.02 0.29 5.10
CA LEU A 126 7.24 -0.36 5.56
C LEU A 126 7.02 -1.85 5.86
N ALA A 127 5.91 -2.17 6.54
CA ALA A 127 5.54 -3.55 6.87
C ALA A 127 5.26 -4.38 5.59
N THR A 128 4.48 -3.83 4.66
CA THR A 128 4.16 -4.48 3.39
C THR A 128 5.37 -4.61 2.48
N TYR A 129 6.31 -3.67 2.51
CA TYR A 129 7.60 -3.82 1.84
C TYR A 129 8.40 -4.98 2.43
N ALA A 130 8.52 -5.07 3.77
CA ALA A 130 9.20 -6.17 4.43
C ALA A 130 8.56 -7.54 4.10
N LEU A 131 7.22 -7.60 4.09
CA LEU A 131 6.47 -8.79 3.69
C LEU A 131 6.70 -9.17 2.22
N ASN A 132 6.68 -8.21 1.30
CA ASN A 132 7.00 -8.46 -0.10
C ASN A 132 8.45 -8.92 -0.27
N ALA A 133 9.39 -8.33 0.46
CA ALA A 133 10.79 -8.75 0.44
C ALA A 133 10.96 -10.20 0.88
N TRP A 134 10.26 -10.60 1.95
CA TRP A 134 10.34 -11.95 2.47
C TRP A 134 9.61 -12.98 1.59
N LEU A 135 8.37 -12.69 1.19
CA LEU A 135 7.49 -13.67 0.50
C LEU A 135 7.68 -13.72 -1.01
N VAL A 136 8.03 -12.60 -1.64
CA VAL A 136 8.17 -12.51 -3.10
C VAL A 136 9.61 -12.71 -3.52
N PHE A 137 10.55 -11.98 -2.90
CA PHE A 137 11.96 -12.03 -3.31
C PHE A 137 12.79 -13.09 -2.58
N GLY A 138 12.44 -13.45 -1.33
CA GLY A 138 13.16 -14.47 -0.57
C GLY A 138 13.11 -15.88 -1.19
N MET A 139 11.99 -16.25 -1.82
CA MET A 139 11.81 -17.60 -2.39
C MET A 139 12.45 -17.82 -3.77
N GLU A 140 12.84 -16.75 -4.49
CA GLU A 140 13.52 -16.90 -5.79
C GLU A 140 15.00 -17.28 -5.62
N GLY A 141 15.62 -16.93 -4.48
CA GLY A 141 17.00 -17.32 -4.18
C GLY A 141 17.21 -18.81 -3.94
N GLU A 142 16.22 -19.51 -3.35
CA GLU A 142 16.34 -20.94 -3.03
C GLU A 142 15.99 -21.84 -4.22
N ARG A 143 15.05 -21.42 -5.09
CA ARG A 143 14.66 -22.22 -6.28
C ARG A 143 15.71 -22.19 -7.40
N GLY A 144 16.53 -21.14 -7.46
CA GLY A 144 17.66 -21.09 -8.41
C GLY A 144 18.80 -22.04 -8.04
N LEU A 145 18.94 -22.40 -6.76
CA LEU A 145 19.94 -23.35 -6.28
C LEU A 145 19.47 -24.81 -6.46
N ALA A 146 18.19 -25.09 -6.22
CA ALA A 146 17.64 -26.45 -6.37
C ALA A 146 17.43 -26.91 -7.83
N ALA A 147 17.60 -26.02 -8.82
CA ALA A 147 17.49 -26.35 -10.25
C ALA A 147 18.87 -26.53 -10.93
N GLN A 148 19.96 -26.49 -10.15
CA GLN A 148 21.33 -26.76 -10.63
C GLN A 148 21.86 -28.13 -10.21
N ASP A 149 21.06 -28.92 -9.50
CA ASP A 149 21.32 -30.31 -9.14
C ASP A 149 20.41 -31.26 -9.95
#